data_AF-A0A1X0IU02-F1
#
_entry.id   AF-A0A1X0IU02-F1
#
_cell.length_a   1.000
_cell.length_b   1.000
_cell.length_c   1.000
_cell.angle_alpha   90.00
_cell.angle_beta   90.00
_cell.angle_gamma   90.00
#
_symmetry.space_group_name_H-M   'P 1'
#
loop_
_entity.id
_entity.type
_entity.pdbx_description
1 polymer ?
#
loop_
_entity_poly.entity_id
_entity_poly.type
_entity_poly.pdbx_seq_one_letter_code
_entity_poly.pdbx_strand_id
1 'polypeptide(L)'
;MDLNRWLARLAARRAHVFIAEISGSWALRARTQDLIAARGWRQASSPADADVLAVCGVADDELVDLIDRIWDQVPGPRARIDIHDVSSASDELDRAAGVLIDVGRQRADAVGRERSAALVGHRGDGSEDHQMPANAPGHNAPSAGGPSEAGHAGHHHMDHGGGAPHDVPVPAHADHELDVPAEDGANQHHDHGSHAQHGEHTADAGHDMGHSAHHMDHGDMEMAPAGIALAQGGEDRDGLEMDELHVRLGPFLAYWPAGLVLRCTLQGDVITAAEAQTMGAAHQEQRQPPPDGWMQAARHTDHLVDLLMLAGWPRAAAQARRLRKTLLDNPIDDETARTQIASLATLIRRARVLRWALRDLAPVAVDHIDSYQLPAALAGDTYDRLLTRLDVVQRLIHHEAQTPQLHMQSSAIEHMLPTVVEGLDLATARLVIAGLGVDLSPAALGQHA
;
A
#
# COMPACT_ATOMS: atom_id res chain seq x y z
N MET A 1 -6.88 -4.64 -39.46
CA MET A 1 -7.22 -4.81 -38.04
C MET A 1 -6.49 -3.73 -37.27
N ASP A 2 -7.16 -3.03 -36.35
CA ASP A 2 -6.48 -2.07 -35.48
C ASP A 2 -5.76 -2.83 -34.36
N LEU A 3 -4.43 -2.91 -34.46
CA LEU A 3 -3.56 -3.61 -33.51
C LEU A 3 -3.74 -3.07 -32.09
N ASN A 4 -3.94 -1.76 -31.93
CA ASN A 4 -4.14 -1.13 -30.62
C ASN A 4 -5.43 -1.61 -29.97
N ARG A 5 -6.52 -1.68 -30.75
CA ARG A 5 -7.81 -2.20 -30.26
C ARG A 5 -7.75 -3.69 -29.93
N TRP A 6 -6.94 -4.46 -30.66
CA TRP A 6 -6.73 -5.88 -30.37
C TRP A 6 -5.92 -6.09 -29.07
N LEU A 7 -4.81 -5.34 -28.91
CA LEU A 7 -4.00 -5.36 -27.69
C LEU A 7 -4.79 -4.87 -26.47
N ALA A 8 -5.58 -3.80 -26.59
CA ALA A 8 -6.42 -3.29 -25.52
C ALA A 8 -7.44 -4.34 -25.05
N ARG A 9 -8.08 -5.05 -25.98
CA ARG A 9 -8.99 -6.17 -25.65
C ARG A 9 -8.27 -7.30 -24.92
N LEU A 10 -7.03 -7.61 -25.29
CA LEU A 10 -6.26 -8.65 -24.59
C LEU A 10 -5.88 -8.22 -23.19
N ALA A 11 -5.40 -6.98 -23.01
CA ALA A 11 -5.06 -6.41 -21.71
C ALA A 11 -6.26 -6.40 -20.76
N ALA A 12 -7.43 -5.97 -21.24
CA ALA A 12 -8.67 -5.92 -20.46
C ALA A 12 -9.19 -7.31 -20.00
N ARG A 13 -8.66 -8.43 -20.51
CA ARG A 13 -9.03 -9.78 -20.03
C ARG A 13 -8.45 -10.09 -18.64
N ARG A 14 -7.47 -9.32 -18.19
CA ARG A 14 -6.76 -9.57 -16.93
C ARG A 14 -6.58 -8.29 -16.12
N ALA A 15 -7.59 -7.41 -16.16
CA ALA A 15 -7.53 -6.12 -15.48
C ALA A 15 -7.27 -6.30 -13.98
N HIS A 16 -6.50 -5.38 -13.42
CA HIS A 16 -6.21 -5.26 -12.00
C HIS A 16 -7.17 -4.25 -11.39
N VAL A 17 -7.91 -4.64 -10.35
CA VAL A 17 -8.94 -3.82 -9.72
C VAL A 17 -8.54 -3.46 -8.30
N PHE A 18 -8.32 -2.19 -8.04
CA PHE A 18 -8.20 -1.65 -6.70
C PHE A 18 -9.60 -1.37 -6.14
N ILE A 19 -9.95 -2.03 -5.03
CA ILE A 19 -11.27 -1.91 -4.43
C ILE A 19 -11.19 -0.97 -3.23
N ALA A 20 -11.90 0.15 -3.31
CA ALA A 20 -12.10 1.07 -2.20
C ALA A 20 -13.43 0.70 -1.51
N GLU A 21 -13.36 -0.04 -0.41
CA GLU A 21 -14.54 -0.35 0.42
C GLU A 21 -14.87 0.83 1.32
N ILE A 22 -16.09 1.35 1.19
CA ILE A 22 -16.66 2.28 2.19
C ILE A 22 -17.12 1.46 3.40
N SER A 23 -16.84 1.94 4.61
CA SER A 23 -17.21 1.29 5.86
C SER A 23 -18.67 0.83 5.88
N GLY A 24 -18.92 -0.40 6.32
CA GLY A 24 -20.23 -1.05 6.28
C GLY A 24 -20.60 -1.71 4.95
N SER A 25 -19.83 -1.51 3.88
CA SER A 25 -20.09 -2.10 2.54
C SER A 25 -19.33 -3.41 2.28
N TRP A 26 -18.93 -4.12 3.33
CA TRP A 26 -18.13 -5.35 3.24
C TRP A 26 -18.73 -6.40 2.31
N ALA A 27 -20.03 -6.67 2.43
CA ALA A 27 -20.69 -7.70 1.61
C ALA A 27 -20.60 -7.34 0.12
N LEU A 28 -20.70 -6.05 -0.20
CA LEU A 28 -20.53 -5.54 -1.55
C LEU A 28 -19.09 -5.71 -2.04
N ARG A 29 -18.08 -5.34 -1.23
CA ARG A 29 -16.65 -5.59 -1.55
C ARG A 29 -16.39 -7.09 -1.79
N ALA A 30 -16.89 -7.96 -0.91
CA ALA A 30 -16.68 -9.41 -1.01
C ALA A 30 -17.32 -9.98 -2.29
N ARG A 31 -18.53 -9.54 -2.65
CA ARG A 31 -19.20 -9.91 -3.90
C ARG A 31 -18.46 -9.40 -5.14
N THR A 32 -17.97 -8.16 -5.10
CA THR A 32 -17.14 -7.59 -6.17
C THR A 32 -15.86 -8.39 -6.39
N GLN A 33 -15.18 -8.84 -5.32
CA GLN A 33 -14.01 -9.71 -5.44
C GLN A 33 -14.33 -11.04 -6.14
N ASP A 34 -15.48 -11.66 -5.82
CA ASP A 34 -15.91 -12.91 -6.46
C ASP A 34 -16.23 -12.71 -7.95
N LEU A 35 -16.83 -11.57 -8.31
CA LEU A 35 -17.15 -11.18 -9.68
C LEU A 35 -15.90 -10.87 -10.52
N ILE A 36 -14.89 -10.24 -9.92
CA ILE A 36 -13.57 -9.98 -10.55
C ILE A 36 -12.85 -11.31 -10.79
N ALA A 37 -12.81 -12.19 -9.78
CA ALA A 37 -12.20 -13.51 -9.91
C ALA A 37 -12.88 -14.36 -11.01
N ALA A 38 -14.22 -14.33 -11.09
CA ALA A 38 -14.98 -15.03 -12.13
C ALA A 38 -14.67 -14.55 -13.55
N ARG A 39 -14.27 -13.28 -13.72
CA ARG A 39 -13.83 -12.69 -15.00
C ARG A 39 -12.37 -13.02 -15.37
N GLY A 40 -11.61 -13.63 -14.46
CA GLY A 40 -10.16 -13.82 -14.61
C GLY A 40 -9.34 -12.56 -14.31
N TRP A 41 -9.98 -11.53 -13.78
CA TRP A 41 -9.33 -10.29 -13.32
C TRP A 41 -8.66 -10.52 -11.96
N ARG A 42 -7.85 -9.55 -11.52
CA ARG A 42 -7.07 -9.62 -10.28
C ARG A 42 -7.42 -8.46 -9.37
N GLN A 43 -7.37 -8.67 -8.06
CA GLN A 43 -7.41 -7.58 -7.11
C GLN A 43 -6.03 -6.94 -7.03
N ALA A 44 -5.97 -5.63 -7.27
CA ALA A 44 -4.76 -4.82 -7.11
C ALA A 44 -4.50 -4.56 -5.62
N SER A 45 -3.22 -4.49 -5.25
CA SER A 45 -2.80 -4.19 -3.86
C SER A 45 -2.53 -2.70 -3.61
N SER A 46 -2.36 -1.92 -4.69
CA SER A 46 -2.14 -0.48 -4.65
C SER A 46 -2.78 0.19 -5.88
N PRO A 47 -3.06 1.51 -5.82
CA PRO A 47 -3.57 2.26 -6.97
C PRO A 47 -2.61 2.23 -8.17
N ALA A 48 -1.30 2.20 -7.93
CA ALA A 48 -0.27 2.17 -8.98
C ALA A 48 -0.25 0.86 -9.79
N ASP A 49 -0.82 -0.21 -9.26
CA ASP A 49 -0.97 -1.52 -9.92
C ASP A 49 -2.38 -1.72 -10.52
N ALA A 50 -3.24 -0.69 -10.48
CA ALA A 50 -4.64 -0.82 -10.87
C ALA A 50 -4.90 -0.33 -12.30
N ASP A 51 -5.79 -1.04 -12.99
CA ASP A 51 -6.48 -0.57 -14.20
C ASP A 51 -7.89 -0.04 -13.85
N VAL A 52 -8.49 -0.55 -12.77
CA VAL A 52 -9.84 -0.17 -12.34
C VAL A 52 -9.83 0.25 -10.89
N LEU A 53 -10.37 1.43 -10.59
CA LEU A 53 -10.78 1.84 -9.25
C LEU A 53 -12.26 1.50 -9.07
N ALA A 54 -12.56 0.53 -8.21
CA ALA A 54 -13.92 0.14 -7.87
C ALA A 54 -14.27 0.63 -6.46
N VAL A 55 -15.17 1.62 -6.37
CA VAL A 55 -15.68 2.12 -5.09
C VAL A 55 -16.90 1.28 -4.70
N CYS A 56 -16.85 0.62 -3.55
CA CYS A 56 -17.96 -0.21 -3.04
C CYS A 56 -18.63 0.50 -1.86
N GLY A 57 -19.83 1.02 -2.09
CA GLY A 57 -20.63 1.75 -1.10
C GLY A 57 -20.95 3.18 -1.51
N VAL A 58 -21.46 3.96 -0.57
CA VAL A 58 -21.76 5.38 -0.75
C VAL A 58 -20.81 6.20 0.11
N ALA A 59 -19.89 6.92 -0.54
CA ALA A 59 -18.94 7.80 0.13
C ALA A 59 -19.59 9.13 0.55
N ASP A 60 -19.17 9.66 1.69
CA ASP A 60 -19.44 11.05 2.08
C ASP A 60 -18.44 12.01 1.41
N ASP A 61 -18.64 13.31 1.58
CA ASP A 61 -17.83 14.35 0.92
C ASP A 61 -16.33 14.19 1.26
N GLU A 62 -15.99 13.86 2.51
CA GLU A 62 -14.60 13.64 2.93
C GLU A 62 -13.96 12.45 2.20
N LEU A 63 -14.68 11.33 2.07
CA LEU A 63 -14.20 10.16 1.35
C LEU A 63 -14.17 10.38 -0.16
N VAL A 64 -15.07 11.17 -0.74
CA VAL A 64 -15.07 11.51 -2.17
C VAL A 64 -13.76 12.18 -2.56
N ASP A 65 -13.33 13.20 -1.81
CA ASP A 65 -12.06 13.90 -2.04
C ASP A 65 -10.85 12.94 -1.95
N LEU A 66 -10.91 11.97 -1.04
CA LEU A 66 -9.85 10.97 -0.89
C LEU A 66 -9.82 9.96 -2.05
N ILE A 67 -11.00 9.53 -2.52
CA ILE A 67 -11.14 8.64 -3.68
C ILE A 67 -10.62 9.34 -4.94
N ASP A 68 -10.86 10.64 -5.10
CA ASP A 68 -10.32 11.43 -6.21
C ASP A 68 -8.78 11.46 -6.18
N ARG A 69 -8.18 11.67 -5.00
CA ARG A 69 -6.71 11.58 -4.84
C ARG A 69 -6.14 10.19 -5.13
N ILE A 70 -6.90 9.13 -4.85
CA ILE A 70 -6.52 7.76 -5.21
C ILE A 70 -6.62 7.56 -6.72
N TRP A 71 -7.68 8.05 -7.33
CA TRP A 71 -7.88 7.99 -8.78
C TRP A 71 -6.74 8.64 -9.54
N ASP A 72 -6.21 9.77 -9.05
CA ASP A 72 -5.06 10.44 -9.65
C ASP A 72 -3.77 9.60 -9.64
N GLN A 73 -3.65 8.64 -8.72
CA GLN A 73 -2.51 7.71 -8.62
C GLN A 73 -2.67 6.49 -9.53
N VAL A 74 -3.84 6.25 -10.11
CA VAL A 74 -4.09 5.11 -11.01
C VAL A 74 -3.51 5.42 -12.40
N PRO A 75 -2.57 4.61 -12.92
CA PRO A 75 -2.00 4.81 -14.25
C PRO A 75 -3.00 4.49 -15.36
N GLY A 76 -2.83 5.09 -16.54
CA GLY A 76 -3.61 4.72 -17.73
C GLY A 76 -3.04 3.50 -18.46
N PRO A 77 -3.85 2.66 -19.13
CA PRO A 77 -5.31 2.76 -19.30
C PRO A 77 -6.09 2.48 -18.01
N ARG A 78 -7.12 3.31 -17.73
CA ARG A 78 -7.86 3.24 -16.47
C ARG A 78 -9.37 3.41 -16.59
N ALA A 79 -10.09 2.86 -15.62
CA ALA A 79 -11.53 3.06 -15.43
C ALA A 79 -11.86 3.28 -13.95
N ARG A 80 -12.84 4.13 -13.66
CA ARG A 80 -13.45 4.25 -12.33
C ARG A 80 -14.89 3.81 -12.42
N ILE A 81 -15.32 3.03 -11.43
CA ILE A 81 -16.71 2.60 -11.27
C ILE A 81 -17.13 2.75 -9.81
N ASP A 82 -18.38 3.17 -9.62
CA ASP A 82 -19.01 3.27 -8.32
C ASP A 82 -20.10 2.19 -8.25
N ILE A 83 -19.97 1.29 -7.28
CA ILE A 83 -20.85 0.15 -7.07
C ILE A 83 -21.61 0.43 -5.78
N HIS A 84 -22.91 0.66 -5.89
CA HIS A 84 -23.76 1.01 -4.74
C HIS A 84 -24.52 -0.20 -4.18
N ASP A 85 -24.70 -1.25 -4.98
CA ASP A 85 -25.43 -2.45 -4.59
C ASP A 85 -24.92 -3.69 -5.34
N VAL A 86 -25.25 -4.88 -4.84
CA VAL A 86 -24.75 -6.15 -5.38
C VAL A 86 -25.29 -6.44 -6.78
N SER A 87 -26.49 -5.97 -7.11
CA SER A 87 -27.13 -6.26 -8.41
C SER A 87 -26.51 -5.46 -9.56
N SER A 88 -26.04 -4.24 -9.30
CA SER A 88 -25.34 -3.42 -10.30
C SER A 88 -23.88 -3.80 -10.51
N ALA A 89 -23.24 -4.47 -9.54
CA ALA A 89 -21.80 -4.76 -9.56
C ALA A 89 -21.29 -5.46 -10.83
N SER A 90 -22.06 -6.38 -11.41
CA SER A 90 -21.67 -7.06 -12.65
C SER A 90 -21.65 -6.11 -13.84
N ASP A 91 -22.70 -5.29 -13.98
CA ASP A 91 -22.84 -4.34 -15.08
C ASP A 91 -21.77 -3.24 -14.98
N GLU A 92 -21.43 -2.81 -13.75
CA GLU A 92 -20.34 -1.89 -13.48
C GLU A 92 -19.00 -2.39 -14.00
N LEU A 93 -18.66 -3.65 -13.70
CA LEU A 93 -17.42 -4.27 -14.19
C LEU A 93 -17.40 -4.39 -15.72
N ASP A 94 -18.55 -4.62 -16.35
CA ASP A 94 -18.65 -4.70 -17.81
C ASP A 94 -18.50 -3.31 -18.46
N ARG A 95 -19.02 -2.24 -17.84
CA ARG A 95 -18.72 -0.85 -18.25
C ARG A 95 -17.23 -0.56 -18.14
N ALA A 96 -16.57 -0.97 -17.04
CA ALA A 96 -15.14 -0.77 -16.86
C ALA A 96 -14.35 -1.44 -17.99
N ALA A 97 -14.70 -2.68 -18.35
CA ALA A 97 -14.09 -3.37 -19.48
C ALA A 97 -14.27 -2.59 -20.80
N GLY A 98 -15.46 -2.02 -21.02
CA GLY A 98 -15.75 -1.15 -22.17
C GLY A 98 -14.89 0.11 -22.21
N VAL A 99 -14.66 0.76 -21.06
CA VAL A 99 -13.82 1.95 -20.91
C VAL A 99 -12.34 1.63 -21.16
N LEU A 100 -11.84 0.50 -20.65
CA LEU A 100 -10.44 0.09 -20.83
C LEU A 100 -10.07 -0.16 -22.29
N ILE A 101 -11.02 -0.65 -23.11
CA ILE A 101 -10.77 -0.92 -24.53
C ILE A 101 -11.02 0.28 -25.45
N ASP A 102 -11.54 1.39 -24.91
CA ASP A 102 -11.77 2.63 -25.65
C ASP A 102 -10.48 3.47 -25.74
N VAL A 103 -9.66 3.17 -26.74
CA VAL A 103 -8.38 3.86 -27.00
C VAL A 103 -8.54 5.38 -27.13
N GLY A 104 -9.67 5.86 -27.68
CA GLY A 104 -9.93 7.29 -27.83
C GLY A 104 -10.10 7.97 -26.49
N ARG A 105 -10.92 7.38 -25.62
CA ARG A 105 -11.12 7.84 -24.25
C ARG A 105 -9.84 7.80 -23.43
N GLN A 106 -9.04 6.73 -23.54
CA GLN A 106 -7.78 6.59 -22.80
C GLN A 106 -6.73 7.64 -23.21
N ARG A 107 -6.68 8.02 -24.49
CA ARG A 107 -5.82 9.12 -24.95
C ARG A 107 -6.29 10.48 -24.44
N ALA A 108 -7.60 10.72 -24.42
CA ALA A 108 -8.15 11.97 -23.89
C ALA A 108 -7.86 12.11 -22.38
N ASP A 109 -8.00 11.03 -21.60
CA ASP A 109 -7.62 11.01 -20.18
C ASP A 109 -6.13 11.33 -19.99
N ALA A 110 -5.24 10.70 -20.76
CA ALA A 110 -3.81 10.92 -20.66
C ALA A 110 -3.41 12.39 -20.92
N VAL A 111 -3.97 13.01 -21.95
CA VAL A 111 -3.73 14.44 -22.26
C VAL A 111 -4.31 15.35 -21.17
N GLY A 112 -5.45 14.99 -20.58
CA GLY A 112 -6.02 15.71 -19.45
C GLY A 112 -5.09 15.74 -18.24
N ARG A 113 -4.45 14.61 -17.91
CA ARG A 113 -3.54 14.48 -16.76
C ARG A 113 -2.28 15.33 -16.88
N GLU A 114 -1.64 15.36 -18.05
CA GLU A 114 -0.44 16.18 -18.29
C GLU A 114 -0.71 17.67 -18.02
N ARG A 115 -1.91 18.15 -18.38
CA ARG A 115 -2.32 19.53 -18.13
C ARG A 115 -2.60 19.81 -16.66
N SER A 116 -3.22 18.88 -15.94
CA SER A 116 -3.44 19.00 -14.49
C SER A 116 -2.12 19.06 -13.72
N ALA A 117 -1.12 18.27 -14.10
CA ALA A 117 0.22 18.32 -13.49
C ALA A 117 0.94 19.65 -13.78
N ALA A 118 0.78 20.22 -14.97
CA ALA A 118 1.38 21.51 -15.35
C ALA A 118 0.78 22.71 -14.60
N LEU A 119 -0.46 22.63 -14.09
CA LEU A 119 -1.09 23.70 -13.32
C LEU A 119 -0.65 23.75 -11.84
N VAL A 120 0.13 22.78 -11.35
CA VAL A 120 0.72 22.79 -9.99
C VAL A 120 2.12 23.44 -9.97
N GLY A 121 2.51 24.10 -11.07
CA GLY A 121 3.67 25.00 -11.10
C GLY A 121 3.34 26.38 -10.52
N HIS A 122 3.65 26.58 -9.23
CA HIS A 122 4.00 27.86 -8.60
C HIS A 122 3.23 29.11 -9.09
N ARG A 123 2.04 29.37 -8.53
CA ARG A 123 1.55 30.74 -8.40
C ARG A 123 2.12 31.35 -7.13
N GLY A 124 3.35 31.84 -7.22
CA GLY A 124 3.83 32.90 -6.36
C GLY A 124 3.06 34.17 -6.74
N ASP A 125 2.22 34.64 -5.83
CA ASP A 125 1.59 35.94 -5.85
C ASP A 125 2.67 37.03 -5.75
N GLY A 126 2.61 38.02 -6.64
CA GLY A 126 3.67 39.01 -6.82
C GLY A 126 3.62 39.67 -8.19
N SER A 127 2.45 40.15 -8.60
CA SER A 127 2.33 41.10 -9.71
C SER A 127 2.77 42.48 -9.23
N GLU A 128 4.03 42.84 -9.45
CA GLU A 128 4.43 44.25 -9.47
C GLU A 128 4.49 44.74 -10.91
N ASP A 129 3.68 45.77 -11.14
CA ASP A 129 3.54 46.53 -12.38
C ASP A 129 4.87 47.12 -12.86
N HIS A 130 5.33 46.70 -14.03
CA HIS A 130 6.27 47.49 -14.83
C HIS A 130 5.72 47.73 -16.24
N GLN A 131 4.88 48.77 -16.30
CA GLN A 131 4.56 49.51 -17.51
C GLN A 131 5.80 50.28 -17.98
N MET A 132 6.24 50.08 -19.23
CA MET A 132 7.14 51.02 -19.92
C MET A 132 6.48 51.55 -21.19
N PRO A 133 6.60 52.86 -21.49
CA PRO A 133 5.77 53.54 -22.48
C PRO A 133 6.36 53.50 -23.90
N ALA A 134 5.47 53.72 -24.88
CA ALA A 134 5.80 53.90 -26.29
C ALA A 134 6.28 55.33 -26.59
N ASN A 135 7.32 55.45 -27.43
CA ASN A 135 7.47 56.53 -28.43
C ASN A 135 8.50 56.14 -29.52
N ALA A 136 8.15 56.44 -30.78
CA ALA A 136 8.76 56.02 -32.06
C ALA A 136 9.80 57.05 -32.60
N PRO A 137 10.17 57.16 -33.92
CA PRO A 137 10.21 56.24 -35.09
C PRO A 137 11.50 56.33 -35.98
N GLY A 138 11.64 55.45 -36.99
CA GLY A 138 12.55 55.59 -38.17
C GLY A 138 13.40 54.32 -38.44
N HIS A 139 13.64 53.78 -39.65
CA HIS A 139 13.46 54.18 -41.05
C HIS A 139 13.51 52.92 -41.97
N ASN A 140 12.77 52.97 -43.08
CA ASN A 140 13.03 52.42 -44.44
C ASN A 140 13.43 50.94 -44.67
N ALA A 141 12.44 50.11 -45.08
CA ALA A 141 12.21 49.48 -46.40
C ALA A 141 13.39 48.93 -47.29
N PRO A 142 13.13 48.09 -48.32
CA PRO A 142 13.53 46.68 -48.36
C PRO A 142 14.43 46.33 -49.57
N SER A 143 14.93 45.09 -49.67
CA SER A 143 15.43 44.58 -50.96
C SER A 143 15.09 43.12 -51.19
N ALA A 144 14.59 42.89 -52.40
CA ALA A 144 14.09 41.65 -52.96
C ALA A 144 15.22 40.83 -53.63
N GLY A 145 14.98 39.54 -53.86
CA GLY A 145 15.80 38.75 -54.78
C GLY A 145 15.52 37.25 -54.69
N GLY A 146 14.86 36.70 -55.71
CA GLY A 146 14.33 35.34 -55.81
C GLY A 146 15.32 34.17 -56.00
N PRO A 147 14.84 33.00 -56.45
CA PRO A 147 15.35 31.67 -56.11
C PRO A 147 16.20 31.01 -57.22
N SER A 148 16.90 29.92 -56.90
CA SER A 148 17.44 28.98 -57.90
C SER A 148 17.40 27.52 -57.45
N GLU A 149 16.80 26.68 -58.28
CA GLU A 149 16.74 25.22 -58.21
C GLU A 149 18.06 24.52 -58.61
N ALA A 150 18.12 23.23 -58.22
CA ALA A 150 18.69 22.08 -58.93
C ALA A 150 20.22 21.85 -58.96
N GLY A 151 20.62 20.67 -58.45
CA GLY A 151 21.31 19.69 -59.29
C GLY A 151 22.71 19.21 -58.88
N HIS A 152 22.80 17.89 -58.71
CA HIS A 152 23.98 17.00 -58.91
C HIS A 152 24.98 16.70 -57.77
N ALA A 153 24.74 15.51 -57.18
CA ALA A 153 25.54 14.28 -57.33
C ALA A 153 27.03 14.23 -56.91
N GLY A 154 27.30 13.37 -55.92
CA GLY A 154 28.26 12.25 -55.99
C GLY A 154 29.74 12.53 -55.70
N HIS A 155 30.28 11.94 -54.62
CA HIS A 155 31.23 10.80 -54.67
C HIS A 155 31.77 10.44 -53.26
N HIS A 156 32.22 9.19 -53.15
CA HIS A 156 32.44 8.34 -51.98
C HIS A 156 33.77 8.52 -51.23
N HIS A 157 33.88 8.06 -49.97
CA HIS A 157 34.83 6.98 -49.59
C HIS A 157 34.53 6.29 -48.22
N MET A 158 34.58 4.94 -48.28
CA MET A 158 34.70 3.78 -47.35
C MET A 158 34.99 3.94 -45.84
N ASP A 159 34.90 2.93 -44.95
CA ASP A 159 34.25 1.60 -44.75
C ASP A 159 34.86 1.06 -43.43
N HIS A 160 34.12 0.28 -42.63
CA HIS A 160 34.55 -1.04 -42.11
C HIS A 160 33.55 -1.64 -41.10
N GLY A 161 32.86 -2.70 -41.56
CA GLY A 161 33.01 -4.06 -41.01
C GLY A 161 32.24 -4.45 -39.74
N GLY A 162 31.22 -5.29 -39.91
CA GLY A 162 30.50 -6.00 -38.84
C GLY A 162 31.04 -7.41 -38.52
N GLY A 163 30.55 -7.97 -37.41
CA GLY A 163 30.71 -9.37 -37.01
C GLY A 163 29.64 -9.75 -35.96
N ALA A 164 28.88 -10.81 -36.25
CA ALA A 164 27.65 -11.25 -35.59
C ALA A 164 27.90 -12.28 -34.44
N PRO A 165 26.86 -12.72 -33.69
CA PRO A 165 26.98 -13.40 -32.40
C PRO A 165 27.00 -14.94 -32.50
N HIS A 166 27.44 -15.61 -31.42
CA HIS A 166 27.38 -17.06 -31.27
C HIS A 166 26.61 -17.49 -30.02
N ASP A 167 25.79 -18.52 -30.23
CA ASP A 167 24.77 -19.12 -29.37
C ASP A 167 25.25 -20.49 -28.83
N VAL A 168 25.02 -20.76 -27.52
CA VAL A 168 24.77 -22.04 -26.77
C VAL A 168 25.71 -23.28 -26.94
N PRO A 169 25.70 -24.35 -26.06
CA PRO A 169 24.77 -24.77 -24.98
C PRO A 169 25.37 -25.33 -23.65
N VAL A 170 24.46 -25.70 -22.73
CA VAL A 170 24.57 -26.43 -21.43
C VAL A 170 25.14 -27.87 -21.55
N PRO A 171 25.64 -28.51 -20.47
CA PRO A 171 24.82 -29.54 -19.78
C PRO A 171 25.00 -29.64 -18.24
N ALA A 172 24.07 -30.37 -17.60
CA ALA A 172 23.97 -30.70 -16.17
C ALA A 172 24.71 -31.98 -15.78
N HIS A 173 25.02 -32.19 -14.48
CA HIS A 173 25.01 -33.50 -13.75
C HIS A 173 25.12 -33.30 -12.22
N ALA A 174 24.74 -34.34 -11.48
CA ALA A 174 24.23 -34.34 -10.10
C ALA A 174 25.21 -34.90 -9.03
N ASP A 175 24.82 -34.71 -7.77
CA ASP A 175 25.04 -35.47 -6.51
C ASP A 175 26.46 -35.82 -6.02
N HIS A 176 26.77 -35.42 -4.77
CA HIS A 176 27.37 -36.28 -3.73
C HIS A 176 27.37 -35.61 -2.34
N GLU A 177 26.99 -36.39 -1.32
CA GLU A 177 27.00 -36.06 0.12
C GLU A 177 28.40 -36.12 0.78
N LEU A 178 28.48 -35.50 1.97
CA LEU A 178 29.24 -35.82 3.19
C LEU A 178 30.39 -34.89 3.65
N ASP A 179 30.31 -34.67 4.97
CA ASP A 179 31.33 -34.37 5.99
C ASP A 179 31.64 -32.93 6.47
N VAL A 180 31.25 -32.72 7.73
CA VAL A 180 31.82 -31.81 8.75
C VAL A 180 33.17 -32.42 9.22
N PRO A 181 34.17 -31.64 9.70
CA PRO A 181 34.12 -31.18 11.09
C PRO A 181 34.85 -29.85 11.41
N ALA A 182 34.44 -29.29 12.56
CA ALA A 182 35.22 -28.70 13.65
C ALA A 182 36.07 -27.42 13.48
N GLU A 183 35.90 -26.60 14.52
CA GLU A 183 36.65 -25.44 14.98
C GLU A 183 38.12 -25.74 15.33
N ASP A 184 39.01 -24.76 15.13
CA ASP A 184 39.93 -24.20 16.15
C ASP A 184 41.04 -23.36 15.48
N GLY A 185 41.47 -22.29 16.16
CA GLY A 185 42.88 -21.86 16.09
C GLY A 185 43.15 -20.39 15.72
N ALA A 186 43.63 -19.65 16.72
CA ALA A 186 44.09 -18.27 16.69
C ALA A 186 45.44 -18.03 15.97
N ASN A 187 45.67 -16.79 15.51
CA ASN A 187 46.92 -15.98 15.60
C ASN A 187 46.79 -14.74 14.67
N GLN A 188 46.81 -13.49 15.13
CA GLN A 188 47.93 -12.66 15.63
C GLN A 188 49.07 -12.35 14.63
N HIS A 189 49.23 -11.05 14.37
CA HIS A 189 50.37 -10.26 13.84
C HIS A 189 50.84 -10.44 12.38
N HIS A 190 50.84 -9.35 11.60
CA HIS A 190 52.05 -8.52 11.39
C HIS A 190 51.77 -7.20 10.64
N ASP A 191 52.41 -6.17 11.19
CA ASP A 191 52.60 -4.78 10.78
C ASP A 191 53.65 -4.67 9.66
N HIS A 192 53.46 -3.77 8.68
CA HIS A 192 54.47 -3.11 7.81
C HIS A 192 53.73 -2.15 6.85
N GLY A 193 54.13 -0.91 6.58
CA GLY A 193 55.21 -0.09 7.09
C GLY A 193 55.04 1.35 6.61
N SER A 194 55.61 2.27 7.38
CA SER A 194 55.71 3.70 7.10
C SER A 194 56.85 4.00 6.14
N HIS A 195 56.66 4.95 5.21
CA HIS A 195 57.77 5.74 4.66
C HIS A 195 57.49 7.23 4.76
N ALA A 196 58.50 7.90 5.30
CA ALA A 196 58.53 9.27 5.74
C ALA A 196 59.03 10.25 4.67
N GLN A 197 58.63 11.51 4.88
CA GLN A 197 59.42 12.74 4.81
C GLN A 197 59.94 13.28 3.47
N HIS A 198 59.46 14.49 3.15
CA HIS A 198 60.22 15.69 2.76
C HIS A 198 59.41 16.89 3.30
N GLY A 199 59.93 17.90 3.98
CA GLY A 199 61.24 18.55 3.91
C GLY A 199 60.95 20.05 3.67
N GLU A 200 61.22 20.85 4.70
CA GLU A 200 60.85 22.26 4.91
C GLU A 200 61.30 23.24 3.81
N HIS A 201 60.58 24.37 3.67
CA HIS A 201 61.20 25.69 3.50
C HIS A 201 60.25 26.78 4.02
N THR A 202 60.74 27.55 5.01
CA THR A 202 60.16 28.82 5.46
C THR A 202 61.18 29.94 5.20
N ALA A 203 60.68 31.09 4.75
CA ALA A 203 61.09 32.46 5.07
C ALA A 203 60.58 33.40 3.95
N ASP A 204 59.66 34.33 4.26
CA ASP A 204 60.02 35.74 4.41
C ASP A 204 58.86 36.57 4.98
N ALA A 205 59.21 37.71 5.53
CA ALA A 205 58.53 38.50 6.54
C ALA A 205 57.43 39.47 6.07
N GLY A 206 56.60 39.93 7.03
CA GLY A 206 55.81 41.16 6.88
C GLY A 206 54.65 41.35 7.88
N HIS A 207 54.95 41.95 9.04
CA HIS A 207 54.16 42.92 9.84
C HIS A 207 52.63 42.74 10.00
N ASP A 208 52.14 42.41 11.19
CA ASP A 208 51.68 43.31 12.28
C ASP A 208 50.32 44.00 12.02
N MET A 209 49.36 43.72 12.90
CA MET A 209 48.36 44.61 13.51
C MET A 209 47.15 43.76 13.96
N GLY A 210 46.97 43.67 15.28
CA GLY A 210 45.91 42.88 15.89
C GLY A 210 44.51 43.42 15.63
N HIS A 211 43.48 42.63 15.93
CA HIS A 211 42.24 43.07 16.55
C HIS A 211 41.45 41.86 17.05
N SER A 212 41.09 41.94 18.33
CA SER A 212 39.79 41.60 18.90
C SER A 212 39.25 40.19 18.73
N ALA A 213 39.13 39.54 19.89
CA ALA A 213 38.17 38.51 20.18
C ALA A 213 36.79 38.83 19.59
N HIS A 214 36.34 37.98 18.69
CA HIS A 214 34.93 37.80 18.41
C HIS A 214 34.62 36.31 18.53
N HIS A 215 34.11 35.98 19.70
CA HIS A 215 33.29 34.79 19.95
C HIS A 215 32.10 34.91 18.98
N MET A 216 32.17 34.25 17.83
CA MET A 216 30.99 34.02 17.01
C MET A 216 30.23 32.90 17.69
N ASP A 217 29.24 33.31 18.47
CA ASP A 217 28.09 32.51 18.84
C ASP A 217 27.47 31.97 17.54
N HIS A 218 27.75 30.71 17.22
CA HIS A 218 27.06 29.99 16.16
C HIS A 218 25.66 29.68 16.69
N GLY A 219 24.81 30.71 16.68
CA GLY A 219 23.38 30.56 16.76
C GLY A 219 22.98 29.53 15.72
N ASP A 220 22.32 28.49 16.23
CA ASP A 220 21.63 27.41 15.54
C ASP A 220 21.00 27.91 14.24
N MET A 221 21.75 27.81 13.13
CA MET A 221 21.21 28.05 11.82
C MET A 221 20.53 26.76 11.43
N GLU A 222 19.21 26.75 11.55
CA GLU A 222 18.36 25.71 11.01
C GLU A 222 18.55 25.69 9.48
N MET A 223 19.51 24.87 9.04
CA MET A 223 19.89 24.75 7.64
C MET A 223 18.82 23.94 6.92
N ALA A 224 17.74 24.58 6.46
CA ALA A 224 16.80 23.99 5.52
C ALA A 224 17.26 24.30 4.09
N PRO A 225 17.96 23.37 3.38
CA PRO A 225 18.36 23.63 2.00
C PRO A 225 17.10 23.77 1.15
N ALA A 226 16.96 24.90 0.45
CA ALA A 226 15.79 25.27 -0.37
C ALA A 226 14.46 25.51 0.39
N GLY A 227 14.49 25.75 1.72
CA GLY A 227 13.30 26.11 2.49
C GLY A 227 12.30 24.96 2.71
N ILE A 228 12.73 23.72 2.45
CA ILE A 228 12.01 22.50 2.81
C ILE A 228 12.52 22.09 4.19
N ALA A 229 11.62 22.04 5.18
CA ALA A 229 11.98 21.59 6.52
C ALA A 229 12.62 20.20 6.44
N LEU A 230 13.79 20.06 7.07
CA LEU A 230 14.41 18.75 7.25
C LEU A 230 13.53 17.91 8.18
N ALA A 231 13.53 16.59 7.98
CA ALA A 231 12.88 15.68 8.93
C ALA A 231 13.51 15.89 10.32
N GLN A 232 12.67 16.01 11.35
CA GLN A 232 13.15 16.13 12.73
C GLN A 232 13.57 14.73 13.21
N GLY A 233 14.71 14.65 13.90
CA GLY A 233 15.16 13.43 14.56
C GLY A 233 14.38 13.20 15.87
N GLY A 234 14.08 11.94 16.20
CA GLY A 234 13.50 11.60 17.49
C GLY A 234 14.52 11.03 18.48
N GLU A 235 14.09 10.84 19.74
CA GLU A 235 14.96 10.29 20.79
C GLU A 235 15.50 8.90 20.43
N ASP A 236 16.77 8.72 20.75
CA ASP A 236 17.65 7.73 20.18
C ASP A 236 17.65 6.41 20.98
N ARG A 237 17.40 5.27 20.30
CA ARG A 237 17.38 3.94 20.91
C ARG A 237 18.78 3.28 20.96
N ASP A 238 19.70 3.65 20.07
CA ASP A 238 20.96 2.91 19.84
C ASP A 238 22.22 3.78 19.69
N GLY A 239 22.14 5.09 19.87
CA GLY A 239 23.22 6.04 19.64
C GLY A 239 23.13 6.82 18.31
N LEU A 240 22.09 6.58 17.48
CA LEU A 240 21.94 7.13 16.14
C LEU A 240 20.59 7.85 15.98
N GLU A 241 20.67 9.17 15.78
CA GLU A 241 19.51 10.00 15.41
C GLU A 241 18.95 9.54 14.05
N MET A 242 17.69 9.11 14.04
CA MET A 242 16.97 8.69 12.84
C MET A 242 15.88 9.71 12.48
N ASP A 243 15.76 10.00 11.19
CA ASP A 243 14.69 10.84 10.64
C ASP A 243 13.31 10.28 11.00
N GLU A 244 12.43 11.13 11.53
CA GLU A 244 11.03 10.79 11.73
C GLU A 244 10.25 10.89 10.42
N LEU A 245 9.54 9.82 10.08
CA LEU A 245 8.64 9.76 8.93
C LEU A 245 7.19 9.62 9.40
N HIS A 246 6.36 10.62 9.09
CA HIS A 246 4.92 10.52 9.33
C HIS A 246 4.20 9.84 8.17
N VAL A 247 3.58 8.69 8.45
CA VAL A 247 2.83 7.91 7.47
C VAL A 247 1.37 7.79 7.89
N ARG A 248 0.46 7.91 6.92
CA ARG A 248 -0.96 7.59 7.12
C ARG A 248 -1.30 6.27 6.44
N LEU A 249 -1.76 5.30 7.22
CA LEU A 249 -2.21 4.00 6.73
C LEU A 249 -3.74 3.97 6.68
N GLY A 250 -4.29 3.52 5.55
CA GLY A 250 -5.74 3.48 5.34
C GLY A 250 -6.34 4.82 4.89
N PRO A 251 -7.67 4.89 4.70
CA PRO A 251 -8.67 3.84 4.95
C PRO A 251 -8.74 2.80 3.82
N PHE A 252 -8.14 3.09 2.66
CA PHE A 252 -8.17 2.24 1.48
C PHE A 252 -6.81 1.57 1.30
N LEU A 253 -6.50 0.59 2.14
CA LEU A 253 -5.31 -0.25 2.02
C LEU A 253 -5.72 -1.70 1.80
N ALA A 254 -4.97 -2.45 0.99
CA ALA A 254 -5.29 -3.87 0.76
C ALA A 254 -5.19 -4.68 2.06
N TYR A 255 -6.20 -5.51 2.32
CA TYR A 255 -6.31 -6.34 3.54
C TYR A 255 -6.29 -5.52 4.83
N TRP A 256 -6.91 -4.33 4.78
CA TRP A 256 -7.02 -3.39 5.88
C TRP A 256 -8.49 -3.16 6.25
N PRO A 257 -8.82 -2.88 7.53
CA PRO A 257 -10.19 -2.57 7.93
C PRO A 257 -10.71 -1.30 7.24
N ALA A 258 -11.86 -1.41 6.56
CA ALA A 258 -12.46 -0.28 5.87
C ALA A 258 -12.82 0.86 6.85
N GLY A 259 -12.34 2.07 6.55
CA GLY A 259 -12.52 3.26 7.38
C GLY A 259 -11.52 3.44 8.51
N LEU A 260 -10.64 2.48 8.77
CA LEU A 260 -9.59 2.66 9.78
C LEU A 260 -8.47 3.51 9.18
N VAL A 261 -8.08 4.56 9.89
CA VAL A 261 -6.88 5.34 9.60
C VAL A 261 -5.94 5.21 10.78
N LEU A 262 -4.69 4.82 10.52
CA LEU A 262 -3.62 4.84 11.51
C LEU A 262 -2.58 5.86 11.08
N ARG A 263 -2.39 6.91 11.88
CA ARG A 263 -1.31 7.88 11.70
C ARG A 263 -0.14 7.39 12.51
N CYS A 264 0.96 7.09 11.85
CA CYS A 264 2.16 6.57 12.50
C CYS A 264 3.29 7.58 12.35
N THR A 265 4.08 7.74 13.40
CA THR A 265 5.45 8.22 13.30
C THR A 265 6.35 7.00 13.21
N LEU A 266 7.18 6.95 12.18
CA LEU A 266 8.15 5.88 11.95
C LEU A 266 9.56 6.40 12.17
N GLN A 267 10.39 5.58 12.80
CA GLN A 267 11.85 5.70 12.75
C GLN A 267 12.39 4.43 12.11
N GLY A 268 12.91 4.57 10.88
CA GLY A 268 13.20 3.40 10.05
C GLY A 268 11.93 2.65 9.65
N ASP A 269 11.83 1.38 10.03
CA ASP A 269 10.66 0.54 9.82
C ASP A 269 9.74 0.42 11.06
N VAL A 270 10.17 0.93 12.21
CA VAL A 270 9.48 0.81 13.51
C VAL A 270 8.53 1.97 13.74
N ILE A 271 7.32 1.65 14.22
CA ILE A 271 6.33 2.63 14.67
C ILE A 271 6.71 3.12 16.08
N THR A 272 7.01 4.40 16.22
CA THR A 272 7.37 5.02 17.51
C THR A 272 6.22 5.72 18.19
N ALA A 273 5.24 6.19 17.42
CA ALA A 273 3.99 6.72 17.91
C ALA A 273 2.86 6.38 16.94
N ALA A 274 1.65 6.15 17.45
CA ALA A 274 0.50 5.92 16.60
C ALA A 274 -0.78 6.59 17.12
N GLU A 275 -1.62 7.06 16.20
CA GLU A 275 -2.97 7.55 16.48
C GLU A 275 -3.96 6.84 15.55
N ALA A 276 -4.97 6.22 16.14
CA ALA A 276 -6.05 5.57 15.40
C ALA A 276 -7.24 6.52 15.26
N GLN A 277 -7.78 6.59 14.05
CA GLN A 277 -8.97 7.37 13.72
C GLN A 277 -9.91 6.51 12.87
N THR A 278 -11.21 6.61 13.13
CA THR A 278 -12.24 5.99 12.29
C THR A 278 -12.83 7.02 11.33
N MET A 279 -13.02 6.65 10.07
CA MET A 279 -13.63 7.47 9.01
C MET A 279 -14.78 6.73 8.36
N GLY A 280 -15.73 7.47 7.79
CA GLY A 280 -16.83 6.87 7.03
C GLY A 280 -17.86 6.14 7.89
N ALA A 281 -17.97 6.48 9.17
CA ALA A 281 -19.14 6.12 9.98
C ALA A 281 -20.37 6.87 9.44
N ALA A 282 -20.91 6.37 8.33
CA ALA A 282 -22.05 6.96 7.67
C ALA A 282 -23.22 7.05 8.66
N HIS A 283 -23.87 8.21 8.67
CA HIS A 283 -25.05 8.58 9.45
C HIS A 283 -26.32 7.77 9.09
N GLN A 284 -26.19 6.54 8.59
CA GLN A 284 -27.34 5.65 8.42
C GLN A 284 -27.73 5.10 9.79
N GLU A 285 -28.57 5.86 10.48
CA GLU A 285 -29.31 5.47 11.70
C GLU A 285 -30.27 4.29 11.47
N GLN A 286 -30.29 3.66 10.27
CA GLN A 286 -30.98 2.40 10.09
C GLN A 286 -30.24 1.30 10.84
N ARG A 287 -30.75 1.02 12.03
CA ARG A 287 -30.44 -0.17 12.82
C ARG A 287 -30.61 -1.41 11.95
N GLN A 288 -29.51 -1.89 11.39
CA GLN A 288 -29.54 -3.14 10.65
C GLN A 288 -29.79 -4.27 11.67
N PRO A 289 -30.70 -5.21 11.37
CA PRO A 289 -30.83 -6.40 12.19
C PRO A 289 -29.47 -7.11 12.25
N PRO A 290 -29.14 -7.77 13.37
CA PRO A 290 -27.90 -8.51 13.47
C PRO A 290 -27.82 -9.47 12.27
N PRO A 291 -26.67 -9.52 11.57
CA PRO A 291 -26.52 -10.35 10.39
C PRO A 291 -26.85 -11.81 10.71
N ASP A 292 -27.46 -12.53 9.78
CA ASP A 292 -27.69 -13.97 9.91
C ASP A 292 -26.37 -14.69 10.25
N GLY A 293 -26.45 -15.82 10.96
CA GLY A 293 -25.25 -16.58 11.37
C GLY A 293 -24.28 -16.88 10.22
N TRP A 294 -24.82 -17.08 9.00
CA TRP A 294 -24.04 -17.28 7.77
C TRP A 294 -23.29 -16.03 7.31
N MET A 295 -23.93 -14.87 7.42
CA MET A 295 -23.31 -13.59 7.09
C MET A 295 -22.20 -13.26 8.09
N GLN A 296 -22.41 -13.56 9.38
CA GLN A 296 -21.37 -13.48 10.41
C GLN A 296 -20.21 -14.45 10.12
N ALA A 297 -20.51 -15.71 9.76
CA ALA A 297 -19.49 -16.70 9.41
C ALA A 297 -18.68 -16.26 8.18
N ALA A 298 -19.34 -15.70 7.17
CA ALA A 298 -18.70 -15.16 5.98
C ALA A 298 -17.80 -13.96 6.32
N ARG A 299 -18.25 -13.04 7.19
CA ARG A 299 -17.45 -11.91 7.67
C ARG A 299 -16.22 -12.36 8.44
N HIS A 300 -16.36 -13.32 9.36
CA HIS A 300 -15.21 -13.89 10.07
C HIS A 300 -14.26 -14.65 9.14
N THR A 301 -14.79 -15.35 8.14
CA THR A 301 -13.98 -16.00 7.11
C THR A 301 -13.19 -14.98 6.28
N ASP A 302 -13.75 -13.80 6.04
CA ASP A 302 -13.06 -12.72 5.36
C ASP A 302 -11.85 -12.18 6.14
N HIS A 303 -11.97 -12.00 7.46
CA HIS A 303 -10.81 -11.64 8.29
C HIS A 303 -9.71 -12.72 8.27
N LEU A 304 -10.08 -14.01 8.13
CA LEU A 304 -9.09 -15.06 7.89
C LEU A 304 -8.38 -14.86 6.54
N VAL A 305 -9.10 -14.45 5.48
CA VAL A 305 -8.50 -14.12 4.18
C VAL A 305 -7.48 -13.00 4.31
N ASP A 306 -7.81 -11.91 5.01
CA ASP A 306 -6.94 -10.75 5.17
C ASP A 306 -5.63 -11.13 5.87
N LEU A 307 -5.73 -11.78 7.04
CA LEU A 307 -4.55 -12.22 7.79
C LEU A 307 -3.70 -13.24 7.01
N LEU A 308 -4.33 -14.23 6.36
CA LEU A 308 -3.61 -15.26 5.60
C LEU A 308 -2.93 -14.69 4.35
N MET A 309 -3.50 -13.66 3.72
CA MET A 309 -2.85 -12.97 2.61
C MET A 309 -1.62 -12.19 3.08
N LEU A 310 -1.74 -11.44 4.18
CA LEU A 310 -0.63 -10.68 4.76
C LEU A 310 0.49 -11.60 5.28
N ALA A 311 0.13 -12.75 5.86
CA ALA A 311 1.09 -13.76 6.34
C ALA A 311 1.76 -14.56 5.20
N GLY A 312 1.55 -14.17 3.92
CA GLY A 312 2.17 -14.84 2.77
C GLY A 312 1.64 -16.25 2.51
N TRP A 313 0.38 -16.52 2.85
CA TRP A 313 -0.25 -17.85 2.79
C TRP A 313 -1.40 -17.94 1.77
N PRO A 314 -1.13 -17.72 0.47
CA PRO A 314 -2.16 -17.56 -0.56
C PRO A 314 -3.03 -18.82 -0.78
N ARG A 315 -2.48 -20.02 -0.53
CA ARG A 315 -3.25 -21.28 -0.66
C ARG A 315 -4.38 -21.36 0.38
N ALA A 316 -4.08 -20.99 1.63
CA ALA A 316 -5.05 -20.97 2.72
C ALA A 316 -6.06 -19.85 2.50
N ALA A 317 -5.60 -18.65 2.11
CA ALA A 317 -6.46 -17.54 1.76
C ALA A 317 -7.42 -17.90 0.61
N ALA A 318 -6.97 -18.64 -0.41
CA ALA A 318 -7.83 -19.11 -1.50
C ALA A 318 -8.89 -20.13 -1.04
N GLN A 319 -8.58 -20.98 -0.06
CA GLN A 319 -9.56 -21.87 0.58
C GLN A 319 -10.58 -21.06 1.39
N ALA A 320 -10.13 -20.09 2.19
CA ALA A 320 -10.99 -19.19 2.94
C ALA A 320 -11.91 -18.36 2.03
N ARG A 321 -11.42 -17.84 0.89
CA ARG A 321 -12.26 -17.13 -0.10
C ARG A 321 -13.35 -18.03 -0.68
N ARG A 322 -13.04 -19.29 -0.98
CA ARG A 322 -14.05 -20.26 -1.45
C ARG A 322 -15.13 -20.51 -0.39
N LEU A 323 -14.72 -20.68 0.87
CA LEU A 323 -15.65 -20.80 1.99
C LEU A 323 -16.51 -19.55 2.12
N ARG A 324 -15.92 -18.35 2.13
CA ARG A 324 -16.65 -17.08 2.19
C ARG A 324 -17.70 -16.98 1.08
N LYS A 325 -17.34 -17.34 -0.16
CA LYS A 325 -18.27 -17.38 -1.29
C LYS A 325 -19.43 -18.35 -1.05
N THR A 326 -19.14 -19.58 -0.63
CA THR A 326 -20.17 -20.57 -0.27
C THR A 326 -21.11 -20.05 0.81
N LEU A 327 -20.59 -19.37 1.82
CA LEU A 327 -21.40 -18.79 2.91
C LEU A 327 -22.26 -17.60 2.43
N LEU A 328 -21.74 -16.76 1.52
CA LEU A 328 -22.46 -15.62 0.96
C LEU A 328 -23.58 -16.03 0.00
N ASP A 329 -23.44 -17.14 -0.73
CA ASP A 329 -24.40 -17.65 -1.71
C ASP A 329 -25.69 -18.24 -1.09
N ASN A 330 -25.88 -18.06 0.23
CA ASN A 330 -26.93 -18.66 1.06
C ASN A 330 -26.74 -20.19 1.20
N PRO A 331 -26.98 -20.79 2.37
CA PRO A 331 -26.57 -22.15 2.69
C PRO A 331 -27.62 -23.12 2.19
N ILE A 332 -27.64 -23.40 0.89
CA ILE A 332 -28.37 -24.56 0.37
C ILE A 332 -27.59 -25.85 0.69
N ASP A 333 -26.31 -25.74 1.11
CA ASP A 333 -25.45 -26.89 1.39
C ASP A 333 -24.48 -26.67 2.58
N ASP A 334 -25.02 -26.85 3.80
CA ASP A 334 -24.26 -26.91 5.06
C ASP A 334 -23.10 -27.92 4.99
N GLU A 335 -23.25 -29.02 4.25
CA GLU A 335 -22.25 -30.09 4.16
C GLU A 335 -20.98 -29.59 3.46
N THR A 336 -21.15 -28.83 2.37
CA THR A 336 -20.04 -28.20 1.65
C THR A 336 -19.32 -27.19 2.55
N ALA A 337 -20.05 -26.33 3.27
CA ALA A 337 -19.45 -25.36 4.19
C ALA A 337 -18.65 -26.06 5.31
N ARG A 338 -19.22 -27.11 5.93
CA ARG A 338 -18.57 -27.93 6.96
C ARG A 338 -17.29 -28.61 6.46
N THR A 339 -17.34 -29.16 5.25
CA THR A 339 -16.17 -29.79 4.62
C THR A 339 -15.05 -28.78 4.36
N GLN A 340 -15.40 -27.61 3.84
CA GLN A 340 -14.44 -26.56 3.52
C GLN A 340 -13.78 -25.98 4.78
N ILE A 341 -14.55 -25.70 5.84
CA ILE A 341 -13.98 -25.19 7.10
C ILE A 341 -13.10 -26.24 7.79
N ALA A 342 -13.48 -27.52 7.79
CA ALA A 342 -12.65 -28.59 8.35
C ALA A 342 -11.30 -28.76 7.60
N SER A 343 -11.33 -28.63 6.27
CA SER A 343 -10.12 -28.65 5.43
C SER A 343 -9.20 -27.47 5.73
N LEU A 344 -9.76 -26.26 5.76
CA LEU A 344 -9.03 -25.03 6.09
C LEU A 344 -8.41 -25.11 7.49
N ALA A 345 -9.19 -25.56 8.48
CA ALA A 345 -8.75 -25.72 9.85
C ALA A 345 -7.57 -26.69 9.98
N THR A 346 -7.64 -27.82 9.28
CA THR A 346 -6.55 -28.80 9.24
C THR A 346 -5.29 -28.22 8.62
N LEU A 347 -5.43 -27.45 7.53
CA LEU A 347 -4.32 -26.82 6.83
C LEU A 347 -3.63 -25.76 7.72
N ILE A 348 -4.39 -24.92 8.42
CA ILE A 348 -3.85 -23.90 9.34
C ILE A 348 -3.19 -24.54 10.57
N ARG A 349 -3.81 -25.56 11.19
CA ARG A 349 -3.24 -26.19 12.40
C ARG A 349 -1.95 -26.97 12.12
N ARG A 350 -1.79 -27.51 10.91
CA ARG A 350 -0.56 -28.23 10.49
C ARG A 350 0.58 -27.30 10.06
N ALA A 351 0.29 -26.00 9.95
CA ALA A 351 1.21 -24.99 9.44
C ALA A 351 2.27 -24.56 10.44
N ARG A 352 3.43 -25.24 10.49
CA ARG A 352 4.50 -24.85 11.42
C ARG A 352 5.07 -23.46 11.13
N VAL A 353 5.27 -23.12 9.86
CA VAL A 353 5.81 -21.80 9.46
C VAL A 353 4.82 -20.68 9.78
N LEU A 354 3.53 -20.86 9.47
CA LEU A 354 2.50 -19.87 9.82
C LEU A 354 2.41 -19.67 11.33
N ARG A 355 2.42 -20.78 12.09
CA ARG A 355 2.43 -20.71 13.55
C ARG A 355 3.65 -19.95 14.04
N TRP A 356 4.84 -20.26 13.52
CA TRP A 356 6.06 -19.56 13.93
C TRP A 356 6.03 -18.07 13.59
N ALA A 357 5.50 -17.71 12.42
CA ALA A 357 5.41 -16.32 11.98
C ALA A 357 4.41 -15.46 12.76
N LEU A 358 3.34 -16.07 13.31
CA LEU A 358 2.26 -15.34 14.01
C LEU A 358 2.34 -15.44 15.53
N ARG A 359 3.20 -16.32 16.04
CA ARG A 359 3.34 -16.56 17.48
C ARG A 359 4.06 -15.39 18.14
N ASP A 360 3.66 -15.09 19.37
CA ASP A 360 4.20 -14.01 20.21
C ASP A 360 4.07 -12.60 19.57
N LEU A 361 3.30 -12.46 18.47
CA LEU A 361 2.99 -11.18 17.85
C LEU A 361 1.81 -10.50 18.55
N ALA A 362 2.11 -9.38 19.23
CA ALA A 362 1.16 -8.57 19.98
C ALA A 362 0.24 -9.41 20.89
N PRO A 363 0.80 -10.05 21.92
CA PRO A 363 0.01 -10.76 22.92
C PRO A 363 -0.87 -9.77 23.67
N VAL A 364 -2.18 -10.01 23.65
CA VAL A 364 -3.14 -9.24 24.46
C VAL A 364 -3.29 -9.97 25.79
N ALA A 365 -2.72 -9.38 26.83
CA ALA A 365 -2.84 -9.88 28.21
C ALA A 365 -4.28 -9.73 28.72
N VAL A 366 -4.67 -10.59 29.66
CA VAL A 366 -6.00 -10.56 30.28
C VAL A 366 -6.31 -9.20 30.91
N ASP A 367 -5.32 -8.58 31.55
CA ASP A 367 -5.49 -7.26 32.16
C ASP A 367 -5.84 -6.15 31.13
N HIS A 368 -5.34 -6.29 29.89
CA HIS A 368 -5.68 -5.39 28.78
C HIS A 368 -7.08 -5.65 28.22
N ILE A 369 -7.58 -6.90 28.30
CA ILE A 369 -8.95 -7.23 27.91
C ILE A 369 -9.93 -6.41 28.75
N ASP A 370 -9.74 -6.39 30.07
CA ASP A 370 -10.62 -5.65 30.97
C ASP A 370 -10.46 -4.13 30.82
N SER A 371 -9.22 -3.65 30.72
CA SER A 371 -8.90 -2.22 30.61
C SER A 371 -9.51 -1.57 29.36
N TYR A 372 -9.45 -2.27 28.22
CA TYR A 372 -9.98 -1.79 26.93
C TYR A 372 -11.38 -2.34 26.62
N GLN A 373 -12.00 -3.10 27.54
CA GLN A 373 -13.31 -3.75 27.35
C GLN A 373 -13.38 -4.60 26.07
N LEU A 374 -12.31 -5.33 25.79
CA LEU A 374 -12.23 -6.23 24.63
C LEU A 374 -12.98 -7.53 24.92
N PRO A 375 -13.47 -8.25 23.89
CA PRO A 375 -13.92 -9.62 24.06
C PRO A 375 -12.79 -10.52 24.57
N ALA A 376 -13.03 -11.29 25.64
CA ALA A 376 -12.04 -12.22 26.21
C ALA A 376 -11.49 -13.24 25.19
N ALA A 377 -12.28 -13.55 24.15
CA ALA A 377 -11.88 -14.42 23.05
C ALA A 377 -10.75 -13.83 22.15
N LEU A 378 -10.40 -12.55 22.30
CA LEU A 378 -9.29 -11.91 21.59
C LEU A 378 -7.95 -11.96 22.37
N ALA A 379 -7.94 -12.53 23.58
CA ALA A 379 -6.72 -12.73 24.35
C ALA A 379 -5.72 -13.65 23.64
N GLY A 380 -4.44 -13.52 24.00
CA GLY A 380 -3.35 -14.28 23.39
C GLY A 380 -2.69 -13.54 22.23
N ASP A 381 -1.85 -14.25 21.48
CA ASP A 381 -1.11 -13.68 20.35
C ASP A 381 -1.93 -13.70 19.04
N THR A 382 -1.32 -13.26 17.94
CA THR A 382 -1.99 -13.22 16.62
C THR A 382 -2.36 -14.62 16.11
N TYR A 383 -1.60 -15.67 16.46
CA TYR A 383 -1.93 -17.05 16.11
C TYR A 383 -3.10 -17.59 16.93
N ASP A 384 -3.17 -17.27 18.23
CA ASP A 384 -4.31 -17.62 19.08
C ASP A 384 -5.59 -16.98 18.55
N ARG A 385 -5.55 -15.69 18.18
CA ARG A 385 -6.69 -15.00 17.55
C ARG A 385 -7.12 -15.62 16.23
N LEU A 386 -6.17 -16.08 15.40
CA LEU A 386 -6.46 -16.83 14.16
C LEU A 386 -7.23 -18.13 14.47
N LEU A 387 -6.79 -18.90 15.47
CA LEU A 387 -7.45 -20.14 15.85
C LEU A 387 -8.82 -19.91 16.50
N THR A 388 -8.96 -18.88 17.34
CA THR A 388 -10.24 -18.50 17.93
C THR A 388 -11.25 -18.12 16.86
N ARG A 389 -10.82 -17.33 15.86
CA ARG A 389 -11.72 -16.93 14.75
C ARG A 389 -12.12 -18.11 13.88
N LEU A 390 -11.20 -19.05 13.65
CA LEU A 390 -11.50 -20.30 12.96
C LEU A 390 -12.54 -21.12 13.73
N ASP A 391 -12.44 -21.21 15.06
CA ASP A 391 -13.42 -21.87 15.93
C ASP A 391 -14.79 -21.18 15.85
N VAL A 392 -14.84 -19.84 15.91
CA VAL A 392 -16.08 -19.06 15.73
C VAL A 392 -16.77 -19.39 14.41
N VAL A 393 -16.03 -19.43 13.30
CA VAL A 393 -16.59 -19.80 11.98
C VAL A 393 -17.14 -21.24 12.01
N GLN A 394 -16.42 -22.19 12.61
CA GLN A 394 -16.91 -23.56 12.75
C GLN A 394 -18.24 -23.61 13.51
N ARG A 395 -18.32 -22.96 14.67
CA ARG A 395 -19.54 -22.94 15.51
C ARG A 395 -20.74 -22.31 14.81
N LEU A 396 -20.53 -21.22 14.07
CA LEU A 396 -21.60 -20.57 13.29
C LEU A 396 -22.14 -21.50 12.19
N ILE A 397 -21.27 -22.22 11.46
CA ILE A 397 -21.67 -23.18 10.43
C ILE A 397 -22.39 -24.40 11.05
N HIS A 398 -22.07 -24.74 12.30
CA HIS A 398 -22.74 -25.79 13.06
C HIS A 398 -24.00 -25.32 13.80
N HIS A 399 -24.39 -24.05 13.67
CA HIS A 399 -25.53 -23.43 14.35
C HIS A 399 -25.48 -23.55 15.88
N GLU A 400 -24.28 -23.44 16.46
CA GLU A 400 -24.10 -23.51 17.90
C GLU A 400 -24.54 -22.21 18.60
N ALA A 401 -25.42 -22.35 19.61
CA ALA A 401 -26.04 -21.21 20.30
C ALA A 401 -25.06 -20.33 21.09
N GLN A 402 -23.90 -20.85 21.51
CA GLN A 402 -22.92 -20.14 22.34
C GLN A 402 -21.64 -19.80 21.56
N THR A 403 -21.81 -19.11 20.45
CA THR A 403 -20.68 -18.62 19.66
C THR A 403 -20.13 -17.32 20.25
N PRO A 404 -18.81 -17.21 20.53
CA PRO A 404 -18.20 -15.98 20.99
C PRO A 404 -18.39 -14.81 20.01
N GLN A 405 -18.77 -13.64 20.52
CA GLN A 405 -18.81 -12.40 19.75
C GLN A 405 -17.45 -11.71 19.81
N LEU A 406 -16.85 -11.44 18.64
CA LEU A 406 -15.52 -10.82 18.52
C LEU A 406 -15.61 -9.31 18.19
N HIS A 407 -16.75 -8.69 18.41
CA HIS A 407 -16.96 -7.27 18.09
C HIS A 407 -16.21 -6.37 19.08
N MET A 408 -15.52 -5.37 18.56
CA MET A 408 -14.84 -4.32 19.33
C MET A 408 -15.57 -2.99 19.10
N GLN A 409 -15.76 -2.22 20.16
CA GLN A 409 -16.29 -0.87 20.03
C GLN A 409 -15.24 0.06 19.41
N SER A 410 -15.68 1.07 18.65
CA SER A 410 -14.77 2.05 18.01
C SER A 410 -13.86 2.74 19.03
N SER A 411 -14.38 3.07 20.22
CA SER A 411 -13.59 3.64 21.31
C SER A 411 -12.49 2.70 21.79
N ALA A 412 -12.78 1.40 21.94
CA ALA A 412 -11.78 0.41 22.32
C ALA A 412 -10.66 0.32 21.27
N ILE A 413 -11.03 0.38 19.98
CA ILE A 413 -10.08 0.37 18.86
C ILE A 413 -9.16 1.60 18.92
N GLU A 414 -9.72 2.79 19.11
CA GLU A 414 -8.97 4.05 19.15
C GLU A 414 -7.95 4.11 20.30
N HIS A 415 -8.31 3.57 21.48
CA HIS A 415 -7.44 3.58 22.66
C HIS A 415 -6.43 2.42 22.67
N MET A 416 -6.82 1.24 22.19
CA MET A 416 -5.98 0.05 22.25
C MET A 416 -4.96 0.00 21.11
N LEU A 417 -5.34 0.42 19.89
CA LEU A 417 -4.48 0.23 18.71
C LEU A 417 -3.11 0.89 18.84
N PRO A 418 -2.99 2.16 19.28
CA PRO A 418 -1.70 2.80 19.49
C PRO A 418 -0.76 1.95 20.35
N THR A 419 -1.22 1.56 21.54
CA THR A 419 -0.45 0.75 22.50
C THR A 419 -0.02 -0.61 21.93
N VAL A 420 -0.82 -1.19 21.03
CA VAL A 420 -0.57 -2.51 20.45
C VAL A 420 0.40 -2.47 19.28
N VAL A 421 0.48 -1.36 18.55
CA VAL A 421 1.30 -1.24 17.34
C VAL A 421 2.60 -0.46 17.54
N GLU A 422 2.70 0.35 18.59
CA GLU A 422 3.95 0.99 18.98
C GLU A 422 5.05 -0.04 19.28
N GLY A 423 6.24 0.21 18.77
CA GLY A 423 7.39 -0.70 18.83
C GLY A 423 7.38 -1.81 17.78
N LEU A 424 6.33 -1.93 16.96
CA LEU A 424 6.28 -2.89 15.85
C LEU A 424 6.74 -2.28 14.54
N ASP A 425 7.27 -3.11 13.65
CA ASP A 425 7.43 -2.72 12.26
C ASP A 425 6.08 -2.67 11.52
N LEU A 426 6.04 -1.95 10.40
CA LEU A 426 4.82 -1.75 9.62
C LEU A 426 4.16 -3.07 9.14
N ALA A 427 4.94 -4.08 8.75
CA ALA A 427 4.39 -5.35 8.27
C ALA A 427 3.77 -6.14 9.43
N THR A 428 4.45 -6.15 10.58
CA THR A 428 3.95 -6.78 11.80
C THR A 428 2.69 -6.08 12.31
N ALA A 429 2.65 -4.75 12.32
CA ALA A 429 1.45 -3.99 12.69
C ALA A 429 0.23 -4.36 11.82
N ARG A 430 0.42 -4.53 10.51
CA ARG A 430 -0.66 -4.98 9.60
C ARG A 430 -1.16 -6.39 9.93
N LEU A 431 -0.26 -7.32 10.26
CA LEU A 431 -0.65 -8.68 10.69
C LEU A 431 -1.47 -8.63 11.98
N VAL A 432 -1.05 -7.83 12.94
CA VAL A 432 -1.73 -7.67 14.23
C VAL A 432 -3.14 -7.09 14.03
N ILE A 433 -3.27 -6.01 13.26
CA ILE A 433 -4.57 -5.38 12.96
C ILE A 433 -5.50 -6.36 12.21
N ALA A 434 -4.97 -7.11 11.24
CA ALA A 434 -5.76 -8.13 10.55
C ALA A 434 -6.20 -9.27 11.49
N GLY A 435 -5.34 -9.68 12.43
CA GLY A 435 -5.66 -10.68 13.45
C GLY A 435 -6.76 -10.25 14.42
N LEU A 436 -6.77 -8.97 14.80
CA LEU A 436 -7.85 -8.37 15.60
C LEU A 436 -9.20 -8.41 14.86
N GLY A 437 -9.19 -8.36 13.53
CA GLY A 437 -10.40 -8.43 12.70
C GLY A 437 -11.35 -7.28 13.00
N VAL A 438 -10.80 -6.06 13.01
CA VAL A 438 -11.53 -4.81 13.23
C VAL A 438 -12.67 -4.68 12.23
N ASP A 439 -13.87 -4.43 12.75
CA ASP A 439 -15.06 -4.15 11.96
C ASP A 439 -15.67 -2.82 12.43
N LEU A 440 -15.58 -1.81 11.56
CA LEU A 440 -16.09 -0.45 11.83
C LEU A 440 -17.50 -0.25 11.28
N SER A 441 -18.16 -1.31 10.81
CA SER A 441 -19.59 -1.25 10.51
C SER A 441 -20.35 -0.83 11.78
N PRO A 442 -21.32 0.08 11.70
CA PRO A 442 -22.14 0.45 12.85
C PRO A 442 -22.90 -0.79 13.33
N ALA A 443 -22.36 -1.44 14.36
CA ALA A 443 -23.02 -2.57 14.98
C ALA A 443 -24.29 -2.10 15.67
N ALA A 444 -25.38 -2.83 15.49
CA ALA A 444 -26.56 -2.67 16.33
C ALA A 444 -26.14 -2.92 17.79
N LEU A 445 -26.10 -1.88 18.62
CA LEU A 445 -25.98 -2.00 20.07
C LEU A 445 -27.12 -2.90 20.56
N GLY A 446 -26.88 -4.18 20.82
CA GLY A 446 -27.85 -5.01 21.52
C GLY A 446 -27.97 -4.47 22.95
N GLN A 447 -29.14 -3.93 23.30
CA GLN A 447 -29.44 -3.57 24.69
C GLN A 447 -29.50 -4.85 25.52
N HIS A 448 -28.64 -4.96 26.52
CA HIS A 448 -28.91 -5.79 27.69
C HIS A 448 -30.23 -5.30 28.32
N ALA A 449 -31.20 -6.21 28.43
CA ALA A 449 -32.31 -6.12 29.38
C ALA A 449 -32.29 -7.37 30.26
#